data_AF-A0A956DVL6-F1
#
_entry.id   AF-A0A956DVL6-F1
#
_cell.length_a   1.000
_cell.length_b   1.000
_cell.length_c   1.000
_cell.angle_alpha   90.00
_cell.angle_beta   90.00
_cell.angle_gamma   90.00
#
_symmetry.space_group_name_H-M   'P 1'
#
loop_
_entity.id
_entity.type
_entity.pdbx_description
1 polymer ?
#
loop_
_entity_poly.entity_id
_entity_poly.type
_entity_poly.pdbx_seq_one_letter_code
_entity_poly.pdbx_strand_id
1 'polypeptide(L)'
;VTEGEARVLRELPRGAELALDEGRLEVAIVPRAGGQWRFVAGPYTVEVTGTAFTLRWQADRLTIDLTRGSVDVVGPRGRVGLQAPVTRTFSVATIEDGGSASDGARPNESGGAQGTATPSATSASPAALLADAQAARLAGRSAESQGLLAKLRRLHPKSPEATTALFLEARMAFDAGRMAAARSALESYLAVAPSGAFAAEAEVLLIEALSRSGDAHAARARGKAYLAAHPRGVHSDRIRRLVEADQKAPPKATP
;
A
#
# COMPACT_ATOMS: atom_id res chain seq x y z
N VAL A 1 -18.16 -21.72 -7.68
CA VAL A 1 -18.22 -22.58 -8.91
C VAL A 1 -17.15 -22.07 -9.88
N THR A 2 -16.32 -22.94 -10.44
CA THR A 2 -15.29 -22.57 -11.43
C THR A 2 -15.87 -22.65 -12.83
N GLU A 3 -15.99 -21.52 -13.52
CA GLU A 3 -16.26 -21.44 -14.96
C GLU A 3 -14.96 -21.00 -15.65
N GLY A 4 -14.02 -21.91 -15.85
CA GLY A 4 -12.71 -21.61 -16.43
C GLY A 4 -11.67 -22.71 -16.22
N GLU A 5 -10.56 -22.63 -16.95
CA GLU A 5 -9.39 -23.49 -16.74
C GLU A 5 -8.49 -22.88 -15.65
N ALA A 6 -8.55 -23.47 -14.46
CA ALA A 6 -7.63 -23.19 -13.37
C ALA A 6 -6.79 -24.44 -13.09
N ARG A 7 -5.47 -24.28 -13.00
CA ARG A 7 -4.52 -25.35 -12.67
C ARG A 7 -3.78 -25.03 -11.38
N VAL A 8 -3.57 -26.03 -10.53
CA VAL A 8 -2.74 -25.88 -9.34
C VAL A 8 -1.28 -25.94 -9.78
N LEU A 9 -0.54 -24.85 -9.61
CA LEU A 9 0.89 -24.80 -9.94
C LEU A 9 1.72 -25.44 -8.83
N ARG A 10 1.37 -25.16 -7.57
CA ARG A 10 2.14 -25.65 -6.42
C ARG A 10 1.28 -25.72 -5.18
N GLU A 11 1.28 -26.87 -4.52
CA GLU A 11 0.72 -26.99 -3.18
C GLU A 11 1.78 -26.64 -2.13
N LEU A 12 1.44 -25.76 -1.21
CA LEU A 12 2.29 -25.37 -0.09
C LEU A 12 1.73 -26.02 1.19
N PRO A 13 2.56 -26.30 2.20
CA PRO A 13 2.10 -26.91 3.47
C PRO A 13 1.01 -26.11 4.18
N ARG A 14 0.85 -24.82 3.86
CA ARG A 14 -0.12 -23.89 4.45
C ARG A 14 -0.77 -22.96 3.41
N GLY A 15 -0.91 -23.43 2.18
CA GLY A 15 -1.50 -22.64 1.10
C GLY A 15 -1.40 -23.32 -0.26
N ALA A 16 -1.76 -22.61 -1.31
CA ALA A 16 -1.59 -23.10 -2.66
C ALA A 16 -1.33 -21.93 -3.61
N GLU A 17 -0.59 -22.24 -4.66
CA GLU A 17 -0.39 -21.40 -5.82
C GLU A 17 -1.22 -21.99 -6.95
N LEU A 18 -2.23 -21.24 -7.38
CA LEU A 18 -3.13 -21.61 -8.47
C LEU A 18 -2.89 -20.66 -9.64
N ALA A 19 -2.84 -21.18 -10.84
CA ALA A 19 -2.94 -20.39 -12.06
C ALA A 19 -4.36 -20.45 -12.61
N LEU A 20 -4.85 -19.30 -13.07
CA LEU A 20 -6.04 -19.18 -13.88
C LEU A 20 -5.59 -18.82 -15.29
N ASP A 21 -5.76 -19.74 -16.24
CA ASP A 21 -5.35 -19.54 -17.63
C ASP A 21 -6.42 -18.77 -18.40
N GLU A 22 -7.71 -19.07 -18.17
CA GLU A 22 -8.85 -18.29 -18.68
C GLU A 22 -10.12 -18.59 -17.86
N GLY A 23 -10.95 -17.56 -17.65
CA GLY A 23 -12.31 -17.70 -17.12
C GLY A 23 -12.54 -17.00 -15.79
N ARG A 24 -13.46 -17.54 -14.99
CA ARG A 24 -13.92 -16.99 -13.71
C ARG A 24 -13.65 -17.98 -12.58
N LEU A 25 -12.99 -17.48 -11.55
CA LEU A 25 -12.69 -18.20 -10.33
C LEU A 25 -13.31 -17.48 -9.13
N GLU A 26 -14.23 -18.15 -8.45
CA GLU A 26 -14.79 -17.66 -7.19
C GLU A 26 -14.03 -18.29 -6.02
N VAL A 27 -13.38 -17.46 -5.21
CA VAL A 27 -12.50 -17.89 -4.13
C VAL A 27 -13.06 -17.39 -2.80
N ALA A 28 -13.26 -18.32 -1.87
CA ALA A 28 -13.61 -18.00 -0.49
C ALA A 28 -12.62 -18.70 0.45
N ILE A 29 -11.61 -17.97 0.90
CA ILE A 29 -10.59 -18.49 1.81
C ILE A 29 -10.89 -18.02 3.23
N VAL A 30 -11.03 -18.97 4.14
CA VAL A 30 -11.15 -18.68 5.58
C VAL A 30 -9.80 -18.19 6.11
N PRO A 31 -9.73 -17.01 6.78
CA PRO A 31 -8.49 -16.50 7.35
C PRO A 31 -7.86 -17.51 8.31
N ARG A 32 -6.60 -17.87 8.07
CA ARG A 32 -5.81 -18.75 8.95
C ARG A 32 -4.45 -18.11 9.21
N ALA A 33 -4.00 -18.14 10.46
CA ALA A 33 -2.70 -17.58 10.84
C ALA A 33 -1.56 -18.29 10.07
N GLY A 34 -0.92 -17.55 9.16
CA GLY A 34 0.15 -18.07 8.30
C GLY A 34 -0.31 -18.75 7.00
N GLY A 35 -1.58 -18.58 6.60
CA GLY A 35 -2.06 -19.01 5.28
C GLY A 35 -1.51 -18.12 4.17
N GLN A 36 -0.89 -18.70 3.15
CA GLN A 36 -0.37 -17.95 1.99
C GLN A 36 -0.96 -18.51 0.70
N TRP A 37 -1.86 -17.76 0.07
CA TRP A 37 -2.47 -18.17 -1.19
C TRP A 37 -2.04 -17.23 -2.30
N ARG A 38 -1.64 -17.81 -3.43
CA ARG A 38 -1.31 -17.07 -4.65
C ARG A 38 -2.19 -17.52 -5.80
N PHE A 39 -2.70 -16.54 -6.55
CA PHE A 39 -3.43 -16.76 -7.77
C PHE A 39 -2.71 -16.03 -8.91
N VAL A 40 -2.17 -16.79 -9.85
CA VAL A 40 -1.48 -16.28 -11.03
C VAL A 40 -2.49 -16.20 -12.17
N ALA A 41 -2.68 -15.02 -12.74
CA ALA A 41 -3.54 -14.79 -13.89
C ALA A 41 -2.79 -13.93 -14.91
N GLY A 42 -2.30 -14.56 -15.98
CA GLY A 42 -1.36 -13.93 -16.90
C GLY A 42 -0.13 -13.37 -16.17
N PRO A 43 0.25 -12.10 -16.37
CA PRO A 43 1.39 -11.48 -15.69
C PRO A 43 1.07 -10.98 -14.27
N TYR A 44 -0.14 -11.22 -13.76
CA TYR A 44 -0.55 -10.77 -12.44
C TYR A 44 -0.49 -11.92 -11.43
N THR A 45 0.04 -11.63 -10.26
CA THR A 45 0.05 -12.53 -9.10
C THR A 45 -0.76 -11.89 -7.98
N VAL A 46 -1.85 -12.53 -7.59
CA VAL A 46 -2.75 -12.07 -6.54
C VAL A 46 -2.45 -12.85 -5.27
N GLU A 47 -1.99 -12.15 -4.25
CA GLU A 47 -1.64 -12.69 -2.93
C GLU A 47 -2.76 -12.42 -1.93
N VAL A 48 -3.21 -13.47 -1.26
CA VAL A 48 -4.28 -13.37 -0.26
C VAL A 48 -3.99 -14.24 0.97
N THR A 49 -4.42 -13.74 2.12
CA THR A 49 -4.25 -14.41 3.43
C THR A 49 -5.57 -14.88 4.04
N GLY A 50 -6.72 -14.44 3.51
CA GLY A 50 -8.05 -14.83 4.00
C GLY A 50 -9.15 -13.91 3.49
N THR A 51 -9.56 -14.08 2.23
CA THR A 51 -10.53 -13.21 1.57
C THR A 51 -11.55 -13.97 0.74
N ALA A 52 -12.71 -13.35 0.56
CA ALA A 52 -13.73 -13.79 -0.37
C ALA A 52 -13.77 -12.82 -1.55
N PHE A 53 -13.44 -13.32 -2.74
CA PHE A 53 -13.37 -12.53 -3.96
C PHE A 53 -13.66 -13.37 -5.20
N THR A 54 -14.13 -12.70 -6.25
CA THR A 54 -14.24 -13.28 -7.59
C THR A 54 -13.10 -12.74 -8.45
N LEU A 55 -12.30 -13.63 -8.99
CA LEU A 55 -11.28 -13.36 -10.00
C LEU A 55 -11.84 -13.69 -11.38
N ARG A 56 -11.63 -12.81 -12.36
CA ARG A 56 -11.96 -13.05 -13.76
C ARG A 56 -10.78 -12.69 -14.63
N TRP A 57 -10.34 -13.61 -15.47
CA TRP A 57 -9.27 -13.41 -16.43
C TRP A 57 -9.79 -13.73 -17.84
N GLN A 58 -9.90 -12.72 -18.70
CA GLN A 58 -10.40 -12.85 -20.07
C GLN A 58 -9.70 -11.83 -20.98
N ALA A 59 -9.24 -12.25 -22.16
CA ALA A 59 -8.67 -11.37 -23.19
C ALA A 59 -7.70 -10.31 -22.63
N ASP A 60 -6.68 -10.78 -21.88
CA ASP A 60 -5.64 -9.97 -21.24
C ASP A 60 -6.11 -8.94 -20.19
N ARG A 61 -7.32 -9.16 -19.67
CA ARG A 61 -7.95 -8.34 -18.64
C ARG A 61 -8.22 -9.17 -17.39
N LEU A 62 -7.67 -8.70 -16.28
CA LEU A 62 -7.93 -9.21 -14.94
C LEU A 62 -8.96 -8.33 -14.24
N THR A 63 -10.14 -8.86 -13.94
CA THR A 63 -11.13 -8.21 -13.08
C THR A 63 -11.19 -8.94 -11.74
N ILE A 64 -11.05 -8.20 -10.65
CA ILE A 64 -11.18 -8.69 -9.28
C ILE A 64 -12.38 -7.99 -8.66
N ASP A 65 -13.35 -8.78 -8.22
CA ASP A 65 -14.46 -8.33 -7.39
C ASP A 65 -14.21 -8.80 -5.95
N LEU A 66 -13.73 -7.90 -5.11
CA LEU A 66 -13.37 -8.19 -3.74
C LEU A 66 -14.55 -7.86 -2.83
N THR A 67 -15.22 -8.90 -2.34
CA THR A 67 -16.40 -8.76 -1.49
C THR A 67 -16.03 -8.66 -0.01
N ARG A 68 -14.95 -9.32 0.44
CA ARG A 68 -14.52 -9.29 1.84
C ARG A 68 -13.01 -9.46 2.03
N GLY A 69 -12.43 -8.58 2.84
CA GLY A 69 -11.02 -8.63 3.28
C GLY A 69 -10.09 -7.78 2.40
N SER A 70 -8.80 -8.12 2.38
CA SER A 70 -7.75 -7.39 1.65
C SER A 70 -6.94 -8.32 0.74
N VAL A 71 -6.65 -7.87 -0.48
CA VAL A 71 -5.96 -8.62 -1.51
C VAL A 71 -4.81 -7.79 -2.07
N ASP A 72 -3.62 -8.36 -2.18
CA ASP A 72 -2.49 -7.70 -2.81
C ASP A 72 -2.31 -8.22 -4.24
N VAL A 73 -2.42 -7.34 -5.23
CA VAL A 73 -2.21 -7.69 -6.64
C VAL A 73 -0.83 -7.20 -7.06
N VAL A 74 0.08 -8.12 -7.34
CA VAL A 74 1.39 -7.85 -7.93
C VAL A 74 1.26 -7.99 -9.44
N GLY A 75 1.54 -6.92 -10.18
CA GLY A 75 1.57 -6.96 -11.64
C GLY A 75 2.82 -6.32 -12.21
N PRO A 76 2.98 -6.33 -13.55
CA PRO A 76 4.13 -5.71 -14.22
C PRO A 76 4.24 -4.20 -13.96
N ARG A 77 3.15 -3.56 -13.54
CA ARG A 77 3.09 -2.12 -13.18
C ARG A 77 3.33 -1.83 -11.70
N GLY A 78 3.60 -2.85 -10.88
CA GLY A 78 3.81 -2.73 -9.43
C GLY A 78 2.76 -3.47 -8.60
N ARG A 79 2.78 -3.24 -7.29
CA ARG A 79 1.90 -3.90 -6.31
C ARG A 79 0.74 -2.98 -5.91
N VAL A 80 -0.47 -3.52 -5.91
CA VAL A 80 -1.72 -2.81 -5.63
C VAL A 80 -2.49 -3.57 -4.55
N GLY A 81 -2.62 -2.97 -3.37
CA GLY A 81 -3.51 -3.47 -2.32
C GLY A 81 -4.96 -3.07 -2.60
N LEU A 82 -5.85 -4.04 -2.63
CA LEU A 82 -7.30 -3.89 -2.73
C LEU A 82 -7.92 -4.21 -1.38
N GLN A 83 -8.88 -3.39 -0.94
CA GLN A 83 -9.69 -3.68 0.25
C GLN A 83 -11.17 -3.71 -0.10
N ALA A 84 -11.89 -4.69 0.45
CA ALA A 84 -13.31 -4.85 0.22
C ALA A 84 -14.13 -3.68 0.79
N PRO A 85 -15.28 -3.34 0.18
CA PRO A 85 -15.76 -3.84 -1.11
C PRO A 85 -15.13 -3.04 -2.28
N VAL A 86 -14.49 -3.72 -3.23
CA VAL A 86 -13.94 -3.05 -4.43
C VAL A 86 -13.96 -3.96 -5.64
N THR A 87 -14.42 -3.43 -6.77
CA THR A 87 -14.24 -4.04 -8.09
C THR A 87 -13.11 -3.31 -8.81
N ARG A 88 -12.05 -4.03 -9.19
CA ARG A 88 -10.92 -3.46 -9.91
C ARG A 88 -10.62 -4.26 -11.16
N THR A 89 -10.35 -3.54 -12.24
CA THR A 89 -9.95 -4.13 -13.52
C THR A 89 -8.53 -3.68 -13.85
N PHE A 90 -7.67 -4.64 -14.16
CA PHE A 90 -6.31 -4.47 -14.65
C PHE A 90 -6.26 -5.00 -16.08
N SER A 91 -5.61 -4.26 -16.96
CA SER A 91 -5.37 -4.68 -18.34
C SER A 91 -3.88 -4.75 -18.59
N VAL A 92 -3.43 -5.84 -19.22
CA VAL A 92 -2.10 -5.89 -19.80
C VAL A 92 -2.17 -4.99 -21.03
N ALA A 93 -1.74 -3.73 -20.89
CA ALA A 93 -1.55 -2.95 -22.10
C ALA A 93 -0.26 -3.48 -22.71
N THR A 94 -0.38 -4.21 -23.81
CA THR A 94 0.72 -4.65 -24.65
C THR A 94 1.66 -3.48 -24.84
N ILE A 95 2.91 -3.66 -24.43
CA ILE A 95 3.96 -2.69 -24.71
C ILE A 95 4.26 -2.86 -26.19
N GLU A 96 3.58 -2.09 -27.03
CA GLU A 96 4.05 -1.82 -28.38
C GLU A 96 4.91 -0.55 -28.33
N ASP A 97 6.16 -0.75 -28.69
CA ASP A 97 7.23 0.24 -28.77
C ASP A 97 6.89 1.29 -29.85
N GLY A 98 7.00 2.57 -29.50
CA GLY A 98 7.18 3.66 -30.48
C GLY A 98 5.92 4.45 -30.91
N GLY A 99 5.97 5.76 -30.65
CA GLY A 99 5.53 6.75 -31.64
C GLY A 99 4.10 7.30 -31.55
N SER A 100 4.03 8.58 -31.17
CA SER A 100 2.88 9.48 -31.29
C SER A 100 2.24 9.51 -32.70
N ALA A 101 0.91 9.39 -32.79
CA ALA A 101 0.02 10.29 -33.55
C ALA A 101 -1.45 9.80 -33.53
N SER A 102 -2.35 10.72 -33.22
CA SER A 102 -3.79 10.63 -33.50
C SER A 102 -4.05 10.70 -35.01
N ASP A 103 -5.08 10.00 -35.53
CA ASP A 103 -6.24 10.60 -36.24
C ASP A 103 -7.18 9.54 -36.87
N GLY A 104 -8.49 9.84 -36.87
CA GLY A 104 -9.55 9.19 -37.67
C GLY A 104 -10.30 8.03 -36.99
N ALA A 105 -11.35 8.19 -36.16
CA ALA A 105 -12.66 8.84 -36.38
C ALA A 105 -13.40 8.22 -37.61
N ARG A 106 -14.63 7.67 -37.55
CA ARG A 106 -15.92 8.15 -36.98
C ARG A 106 -17.03 7.03 -37.07
N PRO A 107 -18.37 7.29 -36.99
CA PRO A 107 -19.22 7.65 -35.82
C PRO A 107 -20.61 6.93 -35.77
N ASN A 108 -21.30 6.91 -34.61
CA ASN A 108 -22.72 7.34 -34.40
C ASN A 108 -23.18 6.99 -32.96
N GLU A 109 -23.38 7.93 -32.03
CA GLU A 109 -24.53 8.88 -31.85
C GLU A 109 -25.79 8.18 -31.28
N SER A 110 -26.47 8.62 -30.21
CA SER A 110 -26.54 9.89 -29.45
C SER A 110 -27.32 9.65 -28.14
N GLY A 111 -27.27 10.46 -27.07
CA GLY A 111 -26.69 11.79 -26.83
C GLY A 111 -26.46 11.98 -25.31
N GLY A 112 -25.73 12.95 -24.77
CA GLY A 112 -25.52 14.37 -25.12
C GLY A 112 -25.96 15.16 -23.86
N ALA A 113 -25.11 15.86 -23.11
CA ALA A 113 -24.37 17.08 -23.45
C ALA A 113 -23.06 17.16 -22.61
N GLN A 114 -21.87 17.22 -23.23
CA GLN A 114 -21.12 18.38 -23.75
C GLN A 114 -20.25 19.14 -22.72
N GLY A 115 -18.94 19.18 -22.99
CA GLY A 115 -17.93 19.96 -22.28
C GLY A 115 -16.49 19.58 -22.68
N THR A 116 -16.02 20.11 -23.81
CA THR A 116 -14.64 20.07 -24.33
C THR A 116 -13.62 20.79 -23.43
N ALA A 117 -12.41 20.25 -23.37
CA ALA A 117 -11.14 20.88 -22.99
C ALA A 117 -11.04 21.59 -21.63
N THR A 118 -10.41 20.93 -20.63
CA THR A 118 -9.40 21.57 -19.75
C THR A 118 -8.57 20.51 -19.00
N PRO A 119 -7.23 20.62 -18.92
CA PRO A 119 -6.47 20.04 -17.82
C PRO A 119 -6.73 20.89 -16.58
N SER A 120 -7.74 20.58 -15.77
CA SER A 120 -7.95 21.08 -14.39
C SER A 120 -9.35 20.73 -13.90
N ALA A 121 -9.49 19.61 -13.18
CA ALA A 121 -10.65 19.40 -12.28
C ALA A 121 -10.40 18.30 -11.23
N THR A 122 -9.43 17.41 -11.44
CA THR A 122 -9.18 16.30 -10.49
C THR A 122 -8.33 16.72 -9.28
N SER A 123 -7.63 17.86 -9.31
CA SER A 123 -6.70 18.34 -8.26
C SER A 123 -7.33 18.79 -6.93
N ALA A 124 -8.66 18.67 -6.77
CA ALA A 124 -9.37 19.02 -5.53
C ALA A 124 -9.77 17.80 -4.67
N SER A 125 -9.79 16.59 -5.24
CA SER A 125 -10.18 15.41 -4.48
C SER A 125 -9.05 14.95 -3.54
N PRO A 126 -9.36 14.37 -2.36
CA PRO A 126 -8.34 13.83 -1.47
C PRO A 126 -7.42 12.81 -2.15
N ALA A 127 -8.01 11.93 -2.97
CA ALA A 127 -7.28 10.87 -3.67
C ALA A 127 -6.33 11.41 -4.74
N ALA A 128 -6.74 12.44 -5.47
CA ALA A 128 -5.87 13.06 -6.47
C ALA A 128 -4.69 13.80 -5.84
N LEU A 129 -4.92 14.54 -4.75
CA LEU A 129 -3.84 15.20 -4.03
C LEU A 129 -2.82 14.19 -3.49
N LEU A 130 -3.29 13.03 -3.02
CA LEU A 130 -2.41 11.94 -2.59
C LEU A 130 -1.63 11.34 -3.77
N ALA A 131 -2.29 11.07 -4.90
CA ALA A 131 -1.66 10.52 -6.09
C ALA A 131 -0.60 11.48 -6.67
N ASP A 132 -0.91 12.77 -6.77
CA ASP A 132 0.00 13.81 -7.24
C ASP A 132 1.21 13.92 -6.32
N ALA A 133 1.01 13.86 -5.00
CA ALA A 133 2.11 13.87 -4.03
C ALA A 133 3.03 12.66 -4.19
N GLN A 134 2.47 11.46 -4.36
CA GLN A 134 3.23 10.25 -4.60
C GLN A 134 4.02 10.31 -5.91
N ALA A 135 3.42 10.83 -6.98
CA ALA A 135 4.08 11.05 -8.27
C ALA A 135 5.24 12.04 -8.15
N ALA A 136 5.04 13.17 -7.45
CA ALA A 136 6.10 14.14 -7.17
C ALA A 136 7.25 13.49 -6.38
N ARG A 137 6.95 12.66 -5.37
CA ARG A 137 7.98 11.92 -4.62
C ARG A 137 8.78 10.95 -5.49
N LEU A 138 8.11 10.17 -6.33
CA LEU A 138 8.77 9.21 -7.25
C LEU A 138 9.64 9.93 -8.28
N ALA A 139 9.27 11.15 -8.68
CA ALA A 139 10.05 12.01 -9.54
C ALA A 139 11.18 12.78 -8.81
N GLY A 140 11.42 12.51 -7.51
CA GLY A 140 12.44 13.21 -6.70
C GLY A 140 12.07 14.63 -6.28
N ARG A 141 10.86 15.11 -6.60
CA ARG A 141 10.34 16.45 -6.28
C ARG A 141 9.78 16.48 -4.85
N SER A 142 10.65 16.23 -3.87
CA SER A 142 10.28 16.08 -2.45
C SER A 142 9.54 17.28 -1.86
N ALA A 143 9.95 18.51 -2.21
CA ALA A 143 9.30 19.73 -1.70
C ALA A 143 7.85 19.87 -2.22
N GLU A 144 7.61 19.52 -3.48
CA GLU A 144 6.29 19.54 -4.09
C GLU A 144 5.37 18.48 -3.47
N SER A 145 5.89 17.26 -3.28
CA SER A 145 5.20 16.19 -2.54
C SER A 145 4.76 16.66 -1.15
N GLN A 146 5.68 17.27 -0.38
CA GLN A 146 5.35 17.80 0.95
C GLN A 146 4.26 18.88 0.91
N GLY A 147 4.32 19.80 -0.06
CA GLY A 147 3.29 20.82 -0.25
C GLY A 147 1.90 20.23 -0.54
N LEU A 148 1.84 19.19 -1.36
CA LEU A 148 0.59 18.50 -1.71
C LEU A 148 0.00 17.72 -0.53
N LEU A 149 0.83 17.00 0.24
CA LEU A 149 0.38 16.30 1.46
C LEU A 149 -0.11 17.27 2.54
N ALA A 150 0.59 18.38 2.74
CA ALA A 150 0.14 19.43 3.67
C ALA A 150 -1.20 20.05 3.22
N LYS A 151 -1.36 20.30 1.92
CA LYS A 151 -2.63 20.77 1.34
C LYS A 151 -3.76 19.76 1.55
N LEU A 152 -3.50 18.47 1.30
CA LEU A 152 -4.45 17.38 1.53
C LEU A 152 -4.93 17.34 2.97
N ARG A 153 -4.01 17.38 3.94
CA ARG A 153 -4.36 17.36 5.37
C ARG A 153 -5.15 18.61 5.80
N ARG A 154 -4.83 19.78 5.24
CA ARG A 154 -5.54 21.02 5.56
C ARG A 154 -6.95 21.04 5.01
N LEU A 155 -7.14 20.57 3.78
CA LEU A 155 -8.45 20.60 3.10
C LEU A 155 -9.34 19.43 3.51
N HIS A 156 -8.76 18.26 3.80
CA HIS A 156 -9.50 17.02 4.02
C HIS A 156 -9.02 16.28 5.29
N PRO A 157 -9.01 16.91 6.48
CA PRO A 157 -8.35 16.37 7.69
C PRO A 157 -8.93 15.04 8.20
N LYS A 158 -10.19 14.72 7.87
CA LYS A 158 -10.87 13.48 8.30
C LYS A 158 -10.85 12.38 7.23
N SER A 159 -10.23 12.63 6.08
CA SER A 159 -10.17 11.66 4.99
C SER A 159 -9.13 10.57 5.27
N PRO A 160 -9.37 9.32 4.81
CA PRO A 160 -8.37 8.25 4.91
C PRO A 160 -7.09 8.59 4.14
N GLU A 161 -7.18 9.41 3.10
CA GLU A 161 -6.03 9.93 2.36
C GLU A 161 -5.19 10.87 3.21
N ALA A 162 -5.80 11.73 4.03
CA ALA A 162 -5.06 12.58 4.97
C ALA A 162 -4.37 11.77 6.07
N THR A 163 -4.99 10.66 6.52
CA THR A 163 -4.31 9.69 7.40
C THR A 163 -3.13 9.04 6.69
N THR A 164 -3.28 8.63 5.42
CA THR A 164 -2.17 8.08 4.62
C THR A 164 -1.05 9.11 4.41
N ALA A 165 -1.41 10.38 4.24
CA ALA A 165 -0.46 11.48 4.09
C ALA A 165 0.47 11.61 5.29
N LEU A 166 -0.04 11.44 6.53
CA LEU A 166 0.78 11.45 7.75
C LEU A 166 1.89 10.39 7.70
N PHE A 167 1.57 9.17 7.28
CA PHE A 167 2.55 8.10 7.16
C PHE A 167 3.58 8.39 6.05
N LEU A 168 3.16 8.93 4.90
CA LEU A 168 4.08 9.30 3.82
C LEU A 168 5.01 10.45 4.22
N GLU A 169 4.50 11.45 4.93
CA GLU A 169 5.31 12.54 5.49
C GLU A 169 6.34 12.01 6.48
N ALA A 170 5.92 11.11 7.37
CA ALA A 170 6.81 10.42 8.29
C ALA A 170 7.93 9.68 7.57
N ARG A 171 7.59 8.91 6.52
CA ARG A 171 8.58 8.15 5.76
C ARG A 171 9.60 9.06 5.08
N MET A 172 9.13 10.13 4.43
CA MET A 172 10.02 11.11 3.80
C MET A 172 10.91 11.83 4.81
N ALA A 173 10.37 12.17 5.99
CA ALA A 173 11.17 12.77 7.06
C ALA A 173 12.22 11.79 7.60
N PHE A 174 11.87 10.52 7.73
CA PHE A 174 12.79 9.46 8.16
C PHE A 174 13.93 9.27 7.16
N ASP A 175 13.60 9.14 5.87
CA ASP A 175 14.58 8.96 4.79
C ASP A 175 15.50 10.19 4.67
N ALA A 176 14.99 11.40 4.96
CA ALA A 176 15.75 12.64 4.99
C ALA A 176 16.56 12.86 6.30
N GLY A 177 16.59 11.91 7.22
CA GLY A 177 17.33 12.04 8.49
C GLY A 177 16.66 12.94 9.55
N ARG A 178 15.47 13.49 9.27
CA ARG A 178 14.74 14.41 10.15
C ARG A 178 13.91 13.65 11.19
N MET A 179 14.60 12.97 12.12
CA MET A 179 13.99 12.05 13.08
C MET A 179 12.88 12.68 13.95
N ALA A 180 13.04 13.93 14.37
CA ALA A 180 12.01 14.62 15.16
C ALA A 180 10.70 14.84 14.38
N ALA A 181 10.80 15.22 13.10
CA ALA A 181 9.65 15.37 12.23
C ALA A 181 9.00 14.01 11.91
N ALA A 182 9.82 12.98 11.68
CA ALA A 182 9.34 11.61 11.49
C ALA A 182 8.56 11.11 12.71
N ARG A 183 9.12 11.29 13.92
CA ARG A 183 8.46 10.94 15.19
C ARG A 183 7.08 11.58 15.30
N SER A 184 7.00 12.90 15.15
CA SER A 184 5.75 13.64 15.31
C SER A 184 4.67 13.18 14.32
N ALA A 185 5.05 12.93 13.07
CA ALA A 185 4.13 12.45 12.05
C ALA A 185 3.66 11.00 12.31
N LEU A 186 4.55 10.12 12.78
CA LEU A 186 4.21 8.74 13.15
C LEU A 186 3.30 8.66 14.37
N GLU A 187 3.56 9.45 15.42
CA GLU A 187 2.71 9.55 16.59
C GLU A 187 1.30 10.05 16.21
N SER A 188 1.24 11.06 15.33
CA SER A 188 -0.04 11.56 14.80
C SER A 188 -0.78 10.49 14.00
N TYR A 189 -0.08 9.72 13.16
CA TYR A 189 -0.68 8.62 12.40
C TYR A 189 -1.27 7.56 13.33
N LEU A 190 -0.51 7.09 14.31
CA LEU A 190 -0.92 6.02 15.23
C LEU A 190 -2.04 6.47 16.18
N ALA A 191 -2.14 7.76 16.50
CA ALA A 191 -3.25 8.31 17.27
C ALA A 191 -4.57 8.28 16.49
N VAL A 192 -4.52 8.53 15.17
CA VAL A 192 -5.72 8.56 14.31
C VAL A 192 -6.08 7.17 13.80
N ALA A 193 -5.10 6.34 13.47
CA ALA A 193 -5.27 5.01 12.89
C ALA A 193 -4.38 3.96 13.58
N PRO A 194 -4.68 3.61 14.84
CA PRO A 194 -3.90 2.63 15.62
C PRO A 194 -3.91 1.22 14.99
N SER A 195 -4.93 0.91 14.19
CA SER A 195 -5.05 -0.33 13.41
C SER A 195 -5.11 -0.08 11.89
N GLY A 196 -4.56 1.06 11.43
CA GLY A 196 -4.49 1.40 10.02
C GLY A 196 -3.57 0.48 9.20
N ALA A 197 -3.66 0.57 7.87
CA ALA A 197 -2.88 -0.27 6.94
C ALA A 197 -1.36 -0.23 7.17
N PHE A 198 -0.84 0.88 7.71
CA PHE A 198 0.58 1.07 7.99
C PHE A 198 0.90 1.02 9.49
N ALA A 199 -0.02 0.64 10.38
CA ALA A 199 0.20 0.73 11.84
C ALA A 199 1.42 -0.06 12.31
N ALA A 200 1.59 -1.30 11.83
CA ALA A 200 2.73 -2.14 12.21
C ALA A 200 4.06 -1.56 11.70
N GLU A 201 4.09 -1.03 10.48
CA GLU A 201 5.28 -0.39 9.92
C GLU A 201 5.57 0.96 10.61
N ALA A 202 4.54 1.76 10.89
CA ALA A 202 4.65 3.03 11.57
C ALA A 202 5.21 2.88 13.00
N GLU A 203 4.79 1.85 13.74
CA GLU A 203 5.32 1.56 15.08
C GLU A 203 6.81 1.21 15.03
N VAL A 204 7.22 0.40 14.05
CA VAL A 204 8.63 0.03 13.82
C VAL A 204 9.46 1.26 13.45
N LEU A 205 9.01 2.08 12.50
CA LEU A 205 9.70 3.32 12.13
C LEU A 205 9.81 4.29 13.30
N LEU A 206 8.82 4.30 14.20
CA LEU A 206 8.80 5.19 15.34
C LEU A 206 9.83 4.75 16.39
N ILE A 207 9.93 3.44 16.66
CA ILE A 207 11.00 2.90 17.49
C ILE A 207 12.38 3.23 16.91
N GLU A 208 12.56 3.08 15.59
CA GLU A 208 13.81 3.46 14.93
C GLU A 208 14.10 4.96 15.01
N ALA A 209 13.09 5.80 14.78
CA ALA A 209 13.23 7.24 14.84
C ALA A 209 13.62 7.72 16.24
N LEU A 210 13.00 7.14 17.28
CA LEU A 210 13.31 7.42 18.69
C LEU A 210 14.75 7.04 19.04
N SER A 211 15.20 5.87 18.60
CA SER A 211 16.58 5.42 18.83
C SER A 211 17.59 6.33 18.13
N ARG A 212 17.33 6.70 16.87
CA ARG A 212 18.22 7.59 16.10
C ARG A 212 18.18 9.04 16.58
N SER A 213 17.07 9.50 17.18
CA SER A 213 16.96 10.83 17.78
C SER A 213 17.57 10.92 19.18
N GLY A 214 18.06 9.80 19.75
CA GLY A 214 18.66 9.75 21.08
C GLY A 214 17.67 9.55 22.24
N ASP A 215 16.39 9.30 21.96
CA ASP A 215 15.37 8.95 22.97
C ASP A 215 15.35 7.44 23.21
N ALA A 216 16.50 6.97 23.68
CA ALA A 216 16.83 5.61 24.09
C ALA A 216 15.73 4.96 24.96
N HIS A 217 15.26 5.70 25.97
CA HIS A 217 14.27 5.21 26.92
C HIS A 217 12.91 4.96 26.23
N ALA A 218 12.40 5.93 25.48
CA ALA A 218 11.13 5.77 24.77
C ALA A 218 11.23 4.67 23.69
N ALA A 219 12.35 4.59 22.96
CA ALA A 219 12.59 3.55 21.97
C ALA A 219 12.52 2.15 22.61
N ARG A 220 13.13 1.96 23.79
CA ARG A 220 13.07 0.69 24.51
C ARG A 220 11.68 0.36 25.02
N ALA A 221 10.99 1.33 25.64
CA ALA A 221 9.66 1.11 26.18
C ALA A 221 8.70 0.63 25.08
N ARG A 222 8.69 1.33 23.94
CA ARG A 222 7.91 0.90 22.76
C ARG A 222 8.41 -0.40 22.16
N GLY A 223 9.71 -0.59 22.01
CA GLY A 223 10.29 -1.81 21.45
C GLY A 223 9.90 -3.06 22.24
N LYS A 224 9.91 -2.98 23.57
CA LYS A 224 9.44 -4.07 24.45
C LYS A 224 7.95 -4.35 24.26
N ALA A 225 7.12 -3.30 24.21
CA ALA A 225 5.68 -3.45 23.95
C ALA A 225 5.41 -4.09 22.58
N TYR A 226 6.13 -3.67 21.55
CA TYR A 226 6.04 -4.25 20.21
C TYR A 226 6.44 -5.73 20.19
N LEU A 227 7.53 -6.11 20.86
CA LEU A 227 7.98 -7.50 20.94
C LEU A 227 7.02 -8.40 21.73
N ALA A 228 6.36 -7.86 22.75
CA ALA A 228 5.32 -8.58 23.49
C ALA A 228 4.08 -8.84 22.62
N ALA A 229 3.68 -7.86 21.80
CA ALA A 229 2.54 -7.99 20.88
C ALA A 229 2.87 -8.80 19.61
N HIS A 230 4.13 -8.75 19.15
CA HIS A 230 4.60 -9.40 17.93
C HIS A 230 5.88 -10.22 18.17
N PRO A 231 5.80 -11.38 18.85
CA PRO A 231 7.00 -12.15 19.23
C PRO A 231 7.78 -12.72 18.04
N ARG A 232 7.10 -12.98 16.92
CA ARG A 232 7.66 -13.56 15.67
C ARG A 232 7.33 -12.72 14.42
N GLY A 233 7.27 -11.40 14.58
CA GLY A 233 7.07 -10.47 13.47
C GLY A 233 8.31 -10.32 12.60
N VAL A 234 8.11 -9.90 11.34
CA VAL A 234 9.19 -9.66 10.35
C VAL A 234 10.25 -8.67 10.87
N HIS A 235 9.87 -7.76 11.76
CA HIS A 235 10.76 -6.76 12.34
C HIS A 235 11.27 -7.11 13.75
N SER A 236 10.82 -8.21 14.36
CA SER A 236 11.11 -8.52 15.77
C SER A 236 12.59 -8.70 16.04
N ASP A 237 13.35 -9.34 15.15
CA ASP A 237 14.80 -9.51 15.33
C ASP A 237 15.58 -8.19 15.16
N ARG A 238 15.06 -7.25 14.37
CA ARG A 238 15.64 -5.91 14.25
C ARG A 238 15.34 -5.08 15.49
N ILE A 239 14.09 -5.08 15.96
CA ILE A 239 13.69 -4.36 17.17
C ILE A 239 14.41 -4.90 18.41
N ARG A 240 14.57 -6.22 18.54
CA ARG A 240 15.33 -6.83 19.64
C ARG A 240 16.76 -6.30 19.69
N ARG A 241 17.46 -6.28 18.55
CA ARG A 241 18.81 -5.71 18.44
C ARG A 241 18.86 -4.24 18.82
N LEU A 242 17.86 -3.45 18.44
CA LEU A 242 17.79 -2.02 18.77
C LEU A 242 17.58 -1.80 20.28
N VAL A 243 16.71 -2.58 20.91
CA VAL A 243 16.47 -2.55 22.38
C VAL A 243 17.71 -3.03 23.17
N GLU A 244 18.44 -4.01 22.65
CA GLU A 244 19.68 -4.54 23.26
C GLU A 244 20.89 -3.64 23.05
N ALA A 245 21.08 -3.07 21.86
CA ALA A 245 22.18 -2.16 21.56
C ALA A 245 22.11 -0.91 22.46
N ASP A 246 20.90 -0.41 22.68
CA ASP A 246 20.68 0.73 23.55
C ASP A 246 21.04 0.38 25.01
N GLN A 247 20.76 -0.85 25.49
CA GLN A 247 21.19 -1.32 26.83
C GLN A 247 22.70 -1.25 27.07
N LYS A 248 23.49 -1.33 26.00
CA LYS A 248 24.95 -1.30 26.09
C LYS A 248 25.52 0.12 25.97
N ALA A 249 24.72 1.11 25.56
CA ALA A 249 25.17 2.50 25.48
C ALA A 249 25.18 3.14 26.89
N PRO A 250 26.31 3.73 27.34
CA PRO A 250 26.35 4.43 28.62
C PRO A 250 25.39 5.65 28.59
N PRO A 251 24.79 6.03 29.74
CA PRO A 251 23.96 7.23 29.79
C PRO A 251 24.81 8.44 29.37
N LYS A 252 24.38 9.15 28.32
CA LYS A 252 24.98 10.44 27.97
C LYS A 252 24.73 11.39 29.14
N ALA A 253 25.76 11.63 29.94
CA ALA A 253 25.79 12.71 30.92
C ALA A 253 25.46 14.01 30.20
N THR A 254 24.38 14.66 30.60
CA THR A 254 24.02 16.01 30.16
C THR A 254 24.87 16.98 31.00
N PRO A 255 25.48 18.02 30.41
CA PRO A 255 26.26 19.01 31.16
C PRO A 255 25.42 19.83 32.13
#